data_AF-A0A918WR69-F1
#
_entry.id   AF-A0A918WR69-F1
#
_cell.length_a   1.000
_cell.length_b   1.000
_cell.length_c   1.000
_cell.angle_alpha   90.00
_cell.angle_beta   90.00
_cell.angle_gamma   90.00
#
_symmetry.space_group_name_H-M   'P 1'
#
loop_
_entity.id
_entity.type
_entity.pdbx_description
1 polymer ?
#
loop_
_entity_poly.entity_id
_entity_poly.type
_entity_poly.pdbx_seq_one_letter_code
_entity_poly.pdbx_strand_id
1 'polypeptide(L)'
;MPQNELPSFAELLASAQRSAVHLELRDAYGDNPRFAAWREGHRTDWDDRASWWQGFHEHIAQAVRRGVAVRRARVISEPVSEYIQWEHYVTRSNVEAGEEVRWLPRRLATDLLLPPNDFWVFDERLTRIHHFAGDGSHVVDELSSDPELTKQLSSAFESVWERATPHVAYEV
;
A
#
# COMPACT_ATOMS: atom_id res chain seq x y z
N MET A 1 -30.73 -10.82 -9.43
CA MET A 1 -29.77 -11.16 -8.35
C MET A 1 -29.08 -9.86 -7.98
N PRO A 2 -29.11 -9.38 -6.73
CA PRO A 2 -28.25 -8.27 -6.37
C PRO A 2 -26.80 -8.75 -6.52
N GLN A 3 -26.01 -8.00 -7.27
CA GLN A 3 -24.57 -8.15 -7.32
C GLN A 3 -24.11 -8.03 -5.85
N ASN A 4 -23.56 -9.08 -5.25
CA ASN A 4 -22.91 -8.92 -3.94
C ASN A 4 -21.75 -7.94 -4.17
N GLU A 5 -21.92 -6.69 -3.74
CA GLU A 5 -20.83 -5.73 -3.71
C GLU A 5 -19.69 -6.34 -2.88
N LEU A 6 -18.48 -6.32 -3.44
CA LEU A 6 -17.30 -6.78 -2.73
C LEU A 6 -17.17 -5.96 -1.43
N PRO A 7 -16.85 -6.57 -0.28
CA PRO A 7 -16.56 -5.83 0.93
C PRO A 7 -15.59 -4.69 0.66
N SER A 8 -15.91 -3.51 1.16
CA SER A 8 -15.06 -2.34 1.09
C SER A 8 -13.72 -2.59 1.80
N PHE A 9 -12.70 -1.81 1.45
CA PHE A 9 -11.42 -1.84 2.17
C PHE A 9 -11.59 -1.70 3.68
N ALA A 10 -12.49 -0.80 4.10
CA ALA A 10 -12.77 -0.53 5.50
C ALA A 10 -13.31 -1.78 6.21
N GLU A 11 -14.23 -2.51 5.58
CA GLU A 11 -14.79 -3.76 6.12
C GLU A 11 -13.74 -4.86 6.21
N LEU A 12 -12.91 -5.01 5.16
CA LEU A 12 -11.81 -5.98 5.16
C LEU A 12 -10.83 -5.70 6.30
N LEU A 13 -10.36 -4.46 6.40
CA LEU A 13 -9.42 -4.06 7.43
C LEU A 13 -10.05 -4.10 8.85
N ALA A 14 -11.35 -3.84 8.98
CA ALA A 14 -12.07 -4.00 10.24
C ALA A 14 -12.18 -5.48 10.66
N SER A 15 -12.28 -6.40 9.69
CA SER A 15 -12.33 -7.83 9.95
C SER A 15 -10.98 -8.47 10.29
N ALA A 16 -9.86 -7.87 9.87
CA ALA A 16 -8.52 -8.36 10.16
C ALA A 16 -8.24 -8.39 11.67
N GLN A 17 -7.61 -9.48 12.12
CA GLN A 17 -7.36 -9.79 13.54
C GLN A 17 -5.87 -9.81 13.90
N ARG A 18 -4.98 -10.18 12.97
CA ARG A 18 -3.55 -10.36 13.20
C ARG A 18 -2.70 -9.50 12.28
N SER A 19 -2.97 -9.53 10.98
CA SER A 19 -2.12 -8.85 10.00
C SER A 19 -2.89 -8.34 8.78
N ALA A 20 -2.40 -7.23 8.23
CA ALA A 20 -2.79 -6.73 6.91
C ALA A 20 -1.51 -6.25 6.21
N VAL A 21 -1.12 -6.90 5.12
CA VAL A 21 0.10 -6.57 4.37
C VAL A 21 -0.24 -6.08 2.97
N HIS A 22 0.46 -5.06 2.48
CA HIS A 22 0.24 -4.46 1.18
C HIS A 22 1.52 -4.38 0.36
N LEU A 23 1.52 -4.93 -0.85
CA LEU A 23 2.64 -4.82 -1.79
C LEU A 23 2.26 -3.91 -2.95
N GLU A 24 3.10 -2.91 -3.21
CA GLU A 24 3.00 -1.94 -4.31
C GLU A 24 4.22 -2.04 -5.21
N LEU A 25 4.02 -2.21 -6.51
CA LEU A 25 5.10 -2.48 -7.47
C LEU A 25 5.22 -1.42 -8.57
N ARG A 26 4.33 -0.43 -8.59
CA ARG A 26 4.26 0.59 -9.64
C ARG A 26 5.03 1.85 -9.25
N ASP A 27 5.54 2.55 -10.26
CA ASP A 27 6.21 3.86 -10.08
C ASP A 27 5.25 5.05 -10.24
N ALA A 28 3.96 4.80 -10.49
CA ALA A 28 2.88 5.78 -10.57
C ALA A 28 1.49 5.11 -10.58
N TYR A 29 0.50 5.79 -10.01
CA TYR A 29 -0.91 5.37 -9.98
C TYR A 29 -1.83 6.46 -10.58
N GLY A 30 -1.80 6.58 -11.91
CA GLY A 30 -2.73 7.41 -12.67
C GLY A 30 -2.81 8.87 -12.23
N ASP A 31 -3.90 9.53 -12.60
CA ASP A 31 -4.15 10.91 -12.22
C ASP A 31 -4.54 11.02 -10.74
N ASN A 32 -3.82 11.87 -10.01
CA ASN A 32 -4.10 12.15 -8.61
C ASN A 32 -4.09 13.67 -8.35
N PRO A 33 -5.21 14.28 -7.93
CA PRO A 33 -5.28 15.73 -7.67
C PRO A 33 -4.31 16.22 -6.59
N ARG A 34 -3.98 15.39 -5.60
CA ARG A 34 -3.02 15.75 -4.54
C ARG A 34 -1.59 15.77 -5.06
N PHE A 35 -1.26 14.82 -5.94
CA PHE A 35 0.01 14.83 -6.65
C PHE A 35 0.11 16.06 -7.57
N ALA A 36 -0.96 16.39 -8.32
CA ALA A 36 -1.01 17.59 -9.14
C ALA A 36 -0.78 18.87 -8.32
N ALA A 37 -1.50 19.04 -7.20
CA ALA A 37 -1.31 20.19 -6.31
C ALA A 37 0.12 20.25 -5.73
N TRP A 38 0.70 19.11 -5.38
CA TRP A 38 2.08 19.04 -4.89
C TRP A 38 3.11 19.48 -5.95
N ARG A 39 2.92 19.09 -7.22
CA ARG A 39 3.75 19.57 -8.33
C ARG A 39 3.65 21.08 -8.53
N GLU A 40 2.51 21.67 -8.24
CA GLU A 40 2.29 23.13 -8.26
C GLU A 40 2.88 23.85 -7.03
N GLY A 41 3.51 23.13 -6.09
CA GLY A 41 4.15 23.69 -4.91
C GLY A 41 3.29 23.68 -3.65
N HIS A 42 2.06 23.18 -3.69
CA HIS A 42 1.25 23.01 -2.49
C HIS A 42 1.86 21.92 -1.59
N ARG A 43 1.81 22.13 -0.28
CA ARG A 43 2.35 21.19 0.70
C ARG A 43 1.29 20.91 1.76
N THR A 44 1.30 19.68 2.26
CA THR A 44 0.51 19.27 3.42
C THR A 44 0.90 20.11 4.62
N ASP A 45 -0.09 20.70 5.30
CA ASP A 45 0.09 21.26 6.64
C ASP A 45 0.14 20.11 7.64
N TRP A 46 1.36 19.66 7.95
CA TRP A 46 1.55 18.53 8.85
C TRP A 46 1.17 18.84 10.31
N ASP A 47 1.07 20.11 10.68
CA ASP A 47 0.67 20.53 12.03
C ASP A 47 -0.86 20.56 12.19
N ASP A 48 -1.61 20.75 11.10
CA ASP A 48 -3.06 20.55 11.06
C ASP A 48 -3.45 19.14 10.61
N ARG A 49 -3.48 18.21 11.57
CA ARG A 49 -3.90 16.82 11.34
C ARG A 49 -5.25 16.69 10.64
N ALA A 50 -6.22 17.55 10.93
CA ALA A 50 -7.55 17.44 10.35
C ALA A 50 -7.55 17.69 8.83
N SER A 51 -6.59 18.46 8.32
CA SER A 51 -6.46 18.78 6.89
C SER A 51 -6.09 17.55 6.03
N TRP A 52 -5.33 16.60 6.59
CA TRP A 52 -4.79 15.46 5.83
C TRP A 52 -5.26 14.08 6.34
N TRP A 53 -5.77 14.00 7.57
CA TRP A 53 -6.29 12.76 8.14
C TRP A 53 -7.63 12.35 7.51
N GLN A 54 -7.54 11.50 6.49
CA GLN A 54 -8.69 10.91 5.79
C GLN A 54 -9.18 9.60 6.43
N GLY A 55 -10.37 9.14 6.02
CA GLY A 55 -10.97 7.88 6.49
C GLY A 55 -10.06 6.66 6.35
N PHE A 56 -9.22 6.59 5.31
CA PHE A 56 -8.19 5.55 5.18
C PHE A 56 -7.27 5.49 6.41
N HIS A 57 -6.71 6.62 6.84
CA HIS A 57 -5.81 6.69 8.00
C HIS A 57 -6.53 6.32 9.29
N GLU A 58 -7.80 6.70 9.42
CA GLU A 58 -8.60 6.31 10.58
C GLU A 58 -8.81 4.79 10.63
N HIS A 59 -9.12 4.13 9.51
CA HIS A 59 -9.27 2.67 9.48
C HIS A 59 -7.96 1.93 9.80
N ILE A 60 -6.82 2.43 9.30
CA ILE A 60 -5.49 1.91 9.64
C ILE A 60 -5.24 2.05 11.14
N ALA A 61 -5.42 3.25 11.70
CA ALA A 61 -5.21 3.50 13.11
C ALA A 61 -6.14 2.66 14.01
N GLN A 62 -7.38 2.41 13.57
CA GLN A 62 -8.29 1.51 14.26
C GLN A 62 -7.79 0.06 14.26
N ALA A 63 -7.30 -0.45 13.13
CA ALA A 63 -6.74 -1.80 13.05
C ALA A 63 -5.51 -1.96 13.94
N VAL A 64 -4.59 -1.00 13.90
CA VAL A 64 -3.40 -0.97 14.75
C VAL A 64 -3.78 -0.93 16.24
N ARG A 65 -4.78 -0.11 16.63
CA ARG A 65 -5.28 -0.08 18.01
C ARG A 65 -5.87 -1.43 18.47
N ARG A 66 -6.41 -2.24 17.56
CA ARG A 66 -6.88 -3.61 17.86
C ARG A 66 -5.74 -4.64 17.92
N GLY A 67 -4.50 -4.25 17.62
CA GLY A 67 -3.33 -5.13 17.61
C GLY A 67 -3.01 -5.76 16.25
N VAL A 68 -3.63 -5.31 15.16
CA VAL A 68 -3.33 -5.79 13.81
C VAL A 68 -2.01 -5.19 13.33
N ALA A 69 -1.07 -6.02 12.90
CA ALA A 69 0.16 -5.58 12.24
C ALA A 69 -0.14 -5.15 10.80
N VAL A 70 -0.13 -3.83 10.56
CA VAL A 70 -0.37 -3.26 9.22
C VAL A 70 0.98 -2.86 8.60
N ARG A 71 1.34 -3.51 7.49
CA ARG A 71 2.65 -3.35 6.84
C ARG A 71 2.51 -3.07 5.35
N ARG A 72 3.29 -2.14 4.81
CA ARG A 72 3.35 -1.81 3.38
C ARG A 72 4.77 -1.88 2.86
N ALA A 73 4.96 -2.59 1.76
CA ALA A 73 6.23 -2.64 1.05
C ALA A 73 6.06 -2.10 -0.37
N ARG A 74 7.00 -1.25 -0.80
CA ARG A 74 7.02 -0.67 -2.14
C ARG A 74 8.27 -1.10 -2.89
N VAL A 75 8.12 -1.62 -4.11
CA VAL A 75 9.24 -1.90 -5.00
C VAL A 75 9.29 -0.87 -6.12
N ILE A 76 10.29 0.01 -6.10
CA ILE A 76 10.32 1.23 -6.92
C ILE A 76 11.56 1.33 -7.81
N SER A 77 11.45 2.00 -8.95
CA SER A 77 12.59 2.34 -9.82
C SER A 77 13.49 3.39 -9.18
N GLU A 78 14.80 3.28 -9.40
CA GLU A 78 15.76 4.35 -9.15
C GLU A 78 16.45 4.74 -10.47
N PRO A 79 16.62 6.04 -10.79
CA PRO A 79 16.09 7.22 -10.09
C PRO A 79 14.56 7.22 -9.97
N VAL A 80 14.03 7.74 -8.86
CA VAL A 80 12.60 7.73 -8.58
C VAL A 80 11.82 8.66 -9.51
N SER A 81 10.56 8.31 -9.78
CA SER A 81 9.64 9.22 -10.47
C SER A 81 9.22 10.36 -9.55
N GLU A 82 8.72 11.47 -10.12
CA GLU A 82 8.09 12.55 -9.32
C GLU A 82 6.93 12.02 -8.47
N TYR A 83 6.19 11.02 -8.99
CA TYR A 83 5.10 10.40 -8.24
C TYR A 83 5.65 9.70 -7.00
N ILE A 84 6.73 8.95 -7.10
CA ILE A 84 7.36 8.28 -5.94
C ILE A 84 7.96 9.30 -4.97
N GLN A 85 8.51 10.43 -5.44
CA GLN A 85 8.93 11.52 -4.55
C GLN A 85 7.75 12.08 -3.74
N TRP A 86 6.62 12.34 -4.41
CA TRP A 86 5.40 12.77 -3.75
C TRP A 86 4.83 11.69 -2.80
N GLU A 87 4.80 10.44 -3.23
CA GLU A 87 4.29 9.31 -2.45
C GLU A 87 5.13 9.11 -1.19
N HIS A 88 6.45 9.19 -1.30
CA HIS A 88 7.37 9.16 -0.16
C HIS A 88 7.09 10.33 0.78
N TYR A 89 6.94 11.55 0.26
CA TYR A 89 6.57 12.73 1.06
C TYR A 89 5.26 12.53 1.84
N VAL A 90 4.19 12.00 1.21
CA VAL A 90 2.90 11.81 1.89
C VAL A 90 2.86 10.57 2.79
N THR A 91 3.79 9.63 2.65
CA THR A 91 3.87 8.40 3.47
C THR A 91 3.99 8.68 4.97
N ARG A 92 4.39 9.90 5.35
CA ARG A 92 4.28 10.38 6.73
C ARG A 92 2.89 10.13 7.33
N SER A 93 1.80 10.34 6.58
CA SER A 93 0.45 10.11 7.09
C SER A 93 0.13 8.64 7.35
N ASN A 94 0.69 7.72 6.55
CA ASN A 94 0.61 6.27 6.78
C ASN A 94 1.32 5.89 8.09
N VAL A 95 2.54 6.38 8.28
CA VAL A 95 3.34 6.10 9.49
C VAL A 95 2.68 6.69 10.73
N GLU A 96 2.14 7.91 10.65
CA GLU A 96 1.37 8.51 11.76
C GLU A 96 0.08 7.75 12.07
N ALA A 97 -0.48 7.02 11.09
CA ALA A 97 -1.59 6.10 11.32
C ALA A 97 -1.19 4.77 11.98
N GLY A 98 0.11 4.51 12.11
CA GLY A 98 0.66 3.30 12.72
C GLY A 98 0.99 2.19 11.71
N GLU A 99 0.90 2.46 10.39
CA GLU A 99 1.38 1.52 9.38
C GLU A 99 2.91 1.50 9.33
N GLU A 100 3.50 0.31 9.30
CA GLU A 100 4.92 0.16 9.05
C GLU A 100 5.18 0.14 7.54
N VAL A 101 6.02 1.05 7.04
CA VAL A 101 6.28 1.20 5.60
C VAL A 101 7.76 0.96 5.27
N ARG A 102 8.03 0.17 4.22
CA ARG A 102 9.38 -0.09 3.70
C ARG A 102 9.47 0.08 2.18
N TRP A 103 10.67 0.39 1.71
CA TRP A 103 10.99 0.68 0.32
C TRP A 103 12.12 -0.22 -0.18
N LEU A 104 11.93 -0.85 -1.33
CA LEU A 104 12.93 -1.69 -1.99
C LEU A 104 13.24 -1.13 -3.39
N PRO A 105 14.46 -0.65 -3.63
CA PRO A 105 14.93 -0.37 -4.98
C PRO A 105 14.81 -1.60 -5.87
N ARG A 106 14.18 -1.47 -7.04
CA ARG A 106 13.87 -2.60 -7.94
C ARG A 106 15.13 -3.32 -8.44
N ARG A 107 16.27 -2.60 -8.54
CA ARG A 107 17.59 -3.20 -8.85
C ARG A 107 18.07 -4.22 -7.80
N LEU A 108 17.49 -4.21 -6.60
CA LEU A 108 17.75 -5.17 -5.52
C LEU A 108 16.69 -6.28 -5.45
N ALA A 109 15.78 -6.37 -6.43
CA ALA A 109 14.70 -7.35 -6.45
C ALA A 109 14.82 -8.38 -7.60
N THR A 110 15.93 -8.39 -8.35
CA THR A 110 16.10 -9.22 -9.56
C THR A 110 15.94 -10.72 -9.33
N ASP A 111 16.34 -11.22 -8.17
CA ASP A 111 16.24 -12.62 -7.73
C ASP A 111 14.93 -12.93 -7.00
N LEU A 112 14.02 -11.96 -6.84
CA LEU A 112 12.73 -12.16 -6.20
C LEU A 112 11.67 -12.56 -7.23
N LEU A 113 10.90 -13.59 -6.91
CA LEU A 113 9.71 -13.97 -7.68
C LEU A 113 8.52 -13.16 -7.16
N LEU A 114 8.24 -12.04 -7.83
CA LEU A 114 7.15 -11.14 -7.45
C LEU A 114 5.93 -11.33 -8.35
N PRO A 115 4.70 -11.30 -7.79
CA PRO A 115 3.49 -11.23 -8.60
C PRO A 115 3.46 -9.90 -9.37
N PRO A 116 2.81 -9.83 -10.54
CA PRO A 116 2.80 -8.60 -11.36
C PRO A 116 1.82 -7.54 -10.87
N ASN A 117 0.88 -7.90 -10.00
CA ASN A 117 -0.17 -7.02 -9.50
C ASN A 117 0.12 -6.61 -8.05
N ASP A 118 -0.35 -5.42 -7.69
CA ASP A 118 -0.37 -5.00 -6.30
C ASP A 118 -1.48 -5.73 -5.55
N PHE A 119 -1.32 -5.91 -4.25
CA PHE A 119 -2.30 -6.63 -3.45
C PHE A 119 -2.23 -6.29 -1.97
N TRP A 120 -3.37 -6.51 -1.30
CA TRP A 120 -3.42 -6.74 0.13
C TRP A 120 -3.54 -8.23 0.45
N VAL A 121 -2.96 -8.66 1.56
CA VAL A 121 -3.32 -9.92 2.24
C VAL A 121 -3.74 -9.61 3.68
N PHE A 122 -4.90 -10.13 4.07
CA PHE A 122 -5.45 -10.03 5.43
C PHE A 122 -5.39 -11.39 6.11
N ASP A 123 -4.77 -11.43 7.29
CA ASP A 123 -4.63 -12.61 8.17
C ASP A 123 -4.11 -13.88 7.49
N GLU A 124 -3.37 -13.75 6.38
CA GLU A 124 -2.93 -14.86 5.51
C GLU A 124 -4.10 -15.73 5.03
N ARG A 125 -5.29 -15.15 4.87
CA ARG A 125 -6.52 -15.90 4.50
C ARG A 125 -7.34 -15.27 3.39
N LEU A 126 -7.21 -13.96 3.19
CA LEU A 126 -7.96 -13.26 2.17
C LEU A 126 -7.03 -12.28 1.46
N THR A 127 -7.05 -12.31 0.13
CA THR A 127 -6.27 -11.42 -0.71
C THR A 127 -7.18 -10.48 -1.47
N ARG A 128 -6.81 -9.20 -1.54
CA ARG A 128 -7.43 -8.22 -2.44
C ARG A 128 -6.39 -7.79 -3.46
N ILE A 129 -6.57 -8.18 -4.70
CA ILE A 129 -5.64 -7.92 -5.80
C ILE A 129 -6.14 -6.69 -6.56
N HIS A 130 -5.24 -5.75 -6.82
CA HIS A 130 -5.54 -4.53 -7.56
C HIS A 130 -5.17 -4.70 -9.02
N HIS A 131 -6.14 -4.48 -9.91
CA HIS A 131 -5.92 -4.46 -11.35
C HIS A 131 -5.88 -3.00 -11.82
N PHE A 132 -4.74 -2.61 -12.40
CA PHE A 132 -4.50 -1.26 -12.91
C PHE A 132 -4.35 -1.27 -14.43
N ALA A 133 -4.82 -0.20 -15.08
CA ALA A 133 -4.56 0.04 -16.50
C ALA A 133 -3.10 0.45 -16.73
N GLY A 134 -2.69 0.52 -18.00
CA GLY A 134 -1.32 0.87 -18.40
C GLY A 134 -0.88 2.26 -17.90
N ASP A 135 -1.81 3.21 -17.80
CA ASP A 135 -1.58 4.56 -17.26
C ASP A 135 -1.57 4.61 -15.72
N GLY A 136 -1.81 3.48 -15.05
CA GLY A 136 -1.87 3.38 -13.60
C GLY A 136 -3.23 3.73 -12.99
N SER A 137 -4.25 4.02 -13.79
CA SER A 137 -5.61 4.16 -13.28
C SER A 137 -6.13 2.83 -12.72
N HIS A 138 -6.83 2.89 -11.59
CA HIS A 138 -7.46 1.72 -10.98
C HIS A 138 -8.63 1.23 -11.86
N VAL A 139 -8.69 -0.08 -12.11
CA VAL A 139 -9.74 -0.68 -12.94
C VAL A 139 -10.72 -1.45 -12.06
N VAL A 140 -10.22 -2.42 -11.30
CA VAL A 140 -11.06 -3.28 -10.46
C VAL A 140 -10.23 -3.95 -9.37
N ASP A 141 -10.89 -4.32 -8.29
CA ASP A 141 -10.33 -5.21 -7.29
C ASP A 141 -10.92 -6.61 -7.40
N GLU A 142 -10.06 -7.60 -7.20
CA GLU A 142 -10.44 -8.99 -7.09
C GLU A 142 -10.23 -9.48 -5.66
N LEU A 143 -11.22 -10.17 -5.09
CA LEU A 143 -11.07 -10.86 -3.81
C LEU A 143 -10.90 -12.36 -4.05
N SER A 144 -9.89 -12.93 -3.39
CA SER A 144 -9.66 -14.38 -3.39
C SER A 144 -9.37 -14.87 -1.99
N SER A 145 -9.94 -16.03 -1.66
CA SER A 145 -9.66 -16.80 -0.44
C SER A 145 -8.99 -18.14 -0.76
N ASP A 146 -8.46 -18.28 -1.98
CA ASP A 146 -7.65 -19.44 -2.36
C ASP A 146 -6.40 -19.51 -1.46
N PRO A 147 -6.24 -20.58 -0.65
CA PRO A 147 -5.12 -20.71 0.26
C PRO A 147 -3.75 -20.72 -0.44
N GLU A 148 -3.65 -21.28 -1.64
CA GLU A 148 -2.36 -21.39 -2.34
C GLU A 148 -1.94 -20.02 -2.87
N LEU A 149 -2.86 -19.30 -3.52
CA LEU A 149 -2.62 -17.92 -3.95
C LEU A 149 -2.26 -17.03 -2.76
N THR A 150 -3.02 -17.13 -1.66
CA THR A 150 -2.77 -16.33 -0.45
C THR A 150 -1.36 -16.59 0.10
N LYS A 151 -0.95 -17.85 0.18
CA LYS A 151 0.39 -18.23 0.61
C LYS A 151 1.47 -17.67 -0.29
N GLN A 152 1.29 -17.72 -1.61
CA GLN A 152 2.25 -17.17 -2.58
C GLN A 152 2.41 -15.66 -2.43
N LEU A 153 1.30 -14.92 -2.33
CA LEU A 153 1.32 -13.47 -2.15
C LEU A 153 1.95 -13.07 -0.81
N SER A 154 1.60 -13.77 0.28
CA SER A 154 2.25 -13.57 1.60
C SER A 154 3.75 -13.81 1.53
N SER A 155 4.19 -14.92 0.90
CA SER A 155 5.62 -15.25 0.78
C SER A 155 6.38 -14.22 -0.06
N ALA A 156 5.78 -13.72 -1.13
CA ALA A 156 6.35 -12.66 -1.95
C ALA A 156 6.49 -11.36 -1.15
N PHE A 157 5.46 -10.99 -0.38
CA PHE A 157 5.51 -9.83 0.50
C PHE A 157 6.66 -9.94 1.52
N GLU A 158 6.79 -11.06 2.24
CA GLU A 158 7.86 -11.22 3.24
C GLU A 158 9.26 -11.16 2.61
N SER A 159 9.45 -11.75 1.42
CA SER A 159 10.74 -11.70 0.69
C SER A 159 11.15 -10.26 0.34
N VAL A 160 10.18 -9.41 0.00
CA VAL A 160 10.42 -7.97 -0.19
C VAL A 160 10.67 -7.29 1.16
N TRP A 161 9.83 -7.58 2.17
CA TRP A 161 9.86 -6.94 3.48
C TRP A 161 11.21 -7.09 4.19
N GLU A 162 11.80 -8.29 4.14
CA GLU A 162 13.09 -8.60 4.74
C GLU A 162 14.25 -7.79 4.13
N ARG A 163 14.14 -7.42 2.85
CA ARG A 163 15.19 -6.70 2.10
C ARG A 163 14.96 -5.19 2.05
N ALA A 164 13.71 -4.75 2.20
CA ALA A 164 13.31 -3.37 2.06
C ALA A 164 13.80 -2.50 3.24
N THR A 165 14.13 -1.25 2.96
CA THR A 165 14.57 -0.27 3.94
C THR A 165 13.36 0.40 4.62
N PRO A 166 13.32 0.51 5.96
CA PRO A 166 12.29 1.27 6.67
C PRO A 166 12.17 2.71 6.16
N HIS A 167 10.94 3.23 6.05
CA HIS A 167 10.67 4.57 5.52
C HIS A 167 11.51 5.68 6.18
N VAL A 168 11.68 5.61 7.50
CA VAL A 168 12.48 6.58 8.27
C VAL A 168 13.98 6.62 7.91
N ALA A 169 14.48 5.59 7.22
CA ALA A 169 15.86 5.45 6.79
C ALA A 169 16.02 5.43 5.26
N TYR A 170 14.92 5.59 4.51
CA TYR A 170 14.94 5.60 3.05
C TYR A 170 14.81 7.03 2.54
N GLU A 171 15.77 7.48 1.75
CA GLU A 171 15.81 8.82 1.16
C GLU A 171 15.52 8.72 -0.35
N VAL A 172 14.80 9.70 -0.90
CA VAL A 172 14.40 9.80 -2.32
C VAL A 172 14.92 11.06 -2.98
#